data_AF-A0A0X3XJC4-F1
#
_entry.id   AF-A0A0X3XJC4-F1
#
_cell.length_a   1.000
_cell.length_b   1.000
_cell.length_c   1.000
_cell.angle_alpha   90.00
_cell.angle_beta   90.00
_cell.angle_gamma   90.00
#
_symmetry.space_group_name_H-M   'P 1'
#
loop_
_entity.id
_entity.type
_entity.pdbx_description
1 polymer ?
#
loop_
_entity_poly.entity_id
_entity_poly.type
_entity_poly.pdbx_seq_one_letter_code
_entity_poly.pdbx_strand_id
1 'polypeptide(L)'
;MHNDFYSYPGDSGQLDDSVEIALSKLEGDAARVLRMVVEEDCWPLPGPERKIMAGWTAAQYLRVPARRQAANEMFDDLTKITLAVGGKPELRKRLEVESGGPVSDEEVERKWAEKTDFSSYTAKAPVLHHLASMASGIPTAADVLMQRGWVLYRFKRKALITSDHPVTLVRDPRTPTWLGVGLATAHAVVIPLDRRVALMMSTPGIPDRVKPPSAALAWDFNQRSAYSARSAVFHHPDDTPLVGVELPPKRTREMWSSHNPEDFIRPESPPGA
;
A
#
# COMPACT_ATOMS: atom_id res chain seq x y z
N MET A 1 -7.82 15.26 10.35
CA MET A 1 -6.46 14.71 10.49
C MET A 1 -6.49 13.82 11.71
N HIS A 2 -6.19 12.54 11.58
CA HIS A 2 -6.12 11.63 12.74
C HIS A 2 -4.67 11.69 13.22
N ASN A 3 -4.41 12.53 14.23
CA ASN A 3 -3.12 12.53 14.92
C ASN A 3 -3.04 11.23 15.73
N ASP A 4 -1.85 10.66 15.90
CA ASP A 4 -1.55 9.42 16.62
C ASP A 4 -1.58 8.11 15.80
N PHE A 5 -1.76 8.16 14.47
CA PHE A 5 -1.75 6.92 13.66
C PHE A 5 -0.37 6.22 13.64
N TYR A 6 0.71 6.96 13.89
CA TYR A 6 2.10 6.48 13.84
C TYR A 6 2.83 6.52 15.19
N SER A 7 2.18 6.96 16.26
CA SER A 7 2.78 7.00 17.59
C SER A 7 2.77 5.60 18.23
N TYR A 8 3.91 5.14 18.74
CA TYR A 8 4.04 3.88 19.45
C TYR A 8 4.76 4.07 20.78
N PRO A 9 4.43 3.30 21.83
CA PRO A 9 5.14 3.39 23.10
C PRO A 9 6.58 2.90 22.92
N GLY A 10 7.55 3.77 23.20
CA GLY A 10 8.96 3.42 23.32
C GLY A 10 9.27 2.71 24.64
N ASP A 11 10.53 2.28 24.80
CA ASP A 11 11.00 1.50 25.96
C ASP A 11 10.82 2.21 27.32
N SER A 12 10.60 3.53 27.32
CA SER A 12 10.33 4.37 28.49
C SER A 12 8.84 4.67 28.71
N GLY A 13 7.94 4.18 27.86
CA GLY A 13 6.52 4.53 27.84
C GLY A 13 6.19 5.88 27.18
N GLN A 14 7.18 6.62 26.66
CA GLN A 14 6.94 7.80 25.81
C GLN A 14 6.65 7.41 24.36
N LEU A 15 5.77 8.15 23.70
CA LEU A 15 5.49 7.97 22.27
C LEU A 15 6.71 8.37 21.43
N ASP A 16 7.14 7.49 20.52
CA ASP A 16 8.22 7.78 19.57
C ASP A 16 7.64 8.34 18.26
N ASP A 17 7.81 9.66 18.06
CA ASP A 17 7.30 10.41 16.90
C ASP A 17 8.32 10.52 15.76
N SER A 18 9.43 9.78 15.80
CA SER A 18 10.52 9.89 14.81
C SER A 18 10.06 9.66 13.37
N VAL A 19 9.12 8.73 13.16
CA VAL A 19 8.53 8.45 11.84
C VAL A 19 7.67 9.63 11.37
N GLU A 20 6.87 10.23 12.25
CA GLU A 20 6.02 11.36 11.92
C GLU A 20 6.85 12.61 11.58
N ILE A 21 7.91 12.87 12.35
CA ILE A 21 8.88 13.94 12.07
C ILE A 21 9.54 13.73 10.70
N ALA A 22 9.97 12.49 10.40
CA ALA A 22 10.60 12.18 9.12
C ALA A 22 9.63 12.37 7.94
N LEU A 23 8.37 11.96 8.08
CA LEU A 23 7.33 12.17 7.07
C LEU A 23 7.02 13.66 6.89
N SER A 24 6.90 14.41 7.98
CA SER A 24 6.64 15.86 7.93
C SER A 24 7.76 16.60 7.20
N LYS A 25 9.02 16.25 7.47
CA LYS A 25 10.17 16.80 6.74
C LYS A 25 10.10 16.47 5.25
N LEU A 26 9.82 15.22 4.90
CA LEU A 26 9.68 14.78 3.51
C LEU A 26 8.56 15.53 2.79
N GLU A 27 7.43 15.76 3.45
CA GLU A 27 6.31 16.53 2.90
C GLU A 27 6.68 18.00 2.68
N GLY A 28 7.41 18.62 3.61
CA GLY A 28 7.93 19.98 3.46
C GLY A 28 8.85 20.11 2.24
N ASP A 29 9.79 19.18 2.09
CA ASP A 29 10.70 19.13 0.95
C ASP A 29 9.94 18.87 -0.36
N ALA A 30 8.98 17.94 -0.35
CA ALA A 30 8.16 17.61 -1.52
C ALA A 30 7.26 18.77 -1.96
N ALA A 31 6.71 19.55 -1.02
CA ALA A 31 5.89 20.72 -1.34
C ALA A 31 6.67 21.74 -2.18
N ARG A 32 7.96 21.93 -1.89
CA ARG A 32 8.85 22.77 -2.73
C ARG A 32 8.98 22.19 -4.13
N VAL A 33 9.27 20.89 -4.25
CA VAL A 33 9.44 20.25 -5.57
C VAL A 33 8.13 20.25 -6.37
N LEU A 34 6.98 20.06 -5.72
CA LEU A 34 5.67 20.15 -6.36
C LEU A 34 5.44 21.54 -6.97
N ARG A 35 5.77 22.64 -6.26
CA ARG A 35 5.68 23.99 -6.83
C ARG A 35 6.60 24.18 -8.03
N MET A 36 7.84 23.70 -7.95
CA MET A 36 8.76 23.74 -9.10
C MET A 36 8.16 23.07 -10.35
N VAL A 37 7.51 21.92 -10.18
CA VAL A 37 6.89 21.22 -11.30
C VAL A 37 5.59 21.90 -11.74
N VAL A 38 4.69 22.23 -10.82
CA VAL A 38 3.32 22.66 -11.15
C VAL A 38 3.25 24.13 -11.54
N GLU A 39 3.99 25.00 -10.87
CA GLU A 39 3.90 26.46 -10.98
C GLU A 39 5.05 27.05 -11.81
N GLU A 40 6.28 26.54 -11.64
CA GLU A 40 7.50 27.13 -12.24
C GLU A 40 7.92 26.46 -13.56
N ASP A 41 7.16 25.48 -14.04
CA ASP A 41 7.43 24.68 -15.24
C ASP A 41 8.82 24.02 -15.29
N CYS A 42 9.39 23.67 -14.13
CA CYS A 42 10.68 23.00 -14.03
C CYS A 42 10.57 21.52 -14.46
N TRP A 43 11.08 21.20 -15.65
CA TRP A 43 11.15 19.82 -16.15
C TRP A 43 12.27 19.61 -17.19
N PRO A 44 13.02 18.49 -17.17
CA PRO A 44 12.99 17.42 -16.16
C PRO A 44 13.49 17.92 -14.79
N LEU A 45 13.10 17.23 -13.73
CA LEU A 45 13.57 17.56 -12.39
C LEU A 45 15.07 17.26 -12.25
N PRO A 46 15.86 18.17 -11.63
CA PRO A 46 17.24 17.87 -11.26
C PRO A 46 17.32 16.67 -10.30
N GLY A 47 18.47 16.01 -10.27
CA GLY A 47 18.68 14.77 -9.49
C GLY A 47 18.21 14.83 -8.02
N PRO A 48 18.58 15.87 -7.23
CA PRO A 48 18.14 16.00 -5.85
C PRO A 48 16.61 16.13 -5.70
N GLU A 49 15.99 17.02 -6.46
CA GLU A 49 14.53 17.22 -6.50
C GLU A 49 13.79 15.96 -6.95
N ARG A 50 14.33 15.26 -7.95
CA ARG A 50 13.79 13.98 -8.41
C ARG A 50 13.80 12.94 -7.29
N LYS A 51 14.89 12.85 -6.52
CA LYS A 51 14.99 11.93 -5.37
C LYS A 51 13.95 12.26 -4.30
N ILE A 52 13.71 13.54 -4.03
CA ILE A 52 12.67 13.99 -3.09
C ILE A 52 11.28 13.56 -3.59
N MET A 53 10.97 13.83 -4.86
CA MET A 53 9.68 13.44 -5.46
C MET A 53 9.47 11.91 -5.47
N ALA A 54 10.54 11.13 -5.69
CA ALA A 54 10.50 9.67 -5.63
C ALA A 54 10.21 9.18 -4.20
N GLY A 55 10.91 9.74 -3.21
CA GLY A 55 10.69 9.45 -1.79
C GLY A 55 9.28 9.79 -1.33
N TRP A 56 8.78 10.96 -1.73
CA TRP A 56 7.41 11.37 -1.42
C TRP A 56 6.37 10.46 -2.07
N THR A 57 6.54 10.10 -3.34
CA THR A 57 5.64 9.16 -4.03
C THR A 57 5.66 7.78 -3.35
N ALA A 58 6.85 7.30 -2.96
CA ALA A 58 7.00 6.05 -2.21
C ALA A 58 6.27 6.10 -0.86
N ALA A 59 6.41 7.21 -0.12
CA ALA A 59 5.69 7.43 1.12
C ALA A 59 4.18 7.45 0.90
N GLN A 60 3.67 8.17 -0.12
CA GLN A 60 2.26 8.18 -0.48
C GLN A 60 1.73 6.77 -0.80
N TYR A 61 2.55 5.91 -1.39
CA TYR A 61 2.16 4.54 -1.72
C TYR A 61 2.14 3.60 -0.51
N LEU A 62 3.05 3.79 0.45
CA LEU A 62 3.23 2.87 1.59
C LEU A 62 2.42 3.25 2.83
N ARG A 63 2.12 4.54 3.01
CA ARG A 63 1.48 5.07 4.22
C ARG A 63 -0.03 4.86 4.31
N VAL A 64 -0.63 4.35 3.24
CA VAL A 64 -2.09 4.26 3.08
C VAL A 64 -2.72 3.13 3.90
N PRO A 65 -3.95 3.31 4.43
CA PRO A 65 -4.62 2.28 5.24
C PRO A 65 -4.73 0.91 4.57
N ALA A 66 -4.92 0.86 3.24
CA ALA A 66 -4.97 -0.43 2.51
C ALA A 66 -3.68 -1.23 2.65
N ARG A 67 -2.51 -0.58 2.74
CA ARG A 67 -1.23 -1.28 2.92
C ARG A 67 -1.16 -1.95 4.29
N ARG A 68 -1.62 -1.24 5.32
CA ARG A 68 -1.72 -1.78 6.68
C ARG A 68 -2.73 -2.92 6.75
N GLN A 69 -3.88 -2.77 6.08
CA GLN A 69 -4.88 -3.83 5.99
C GLN A 69 -4.33 -5.07 5.29
N ALA A 70 -3.71 -4.91 4.12
CA ALA A 70 -3.05 -6.01 3.41
C ALA A 70 -2.03 -6.73 4.30
N ALA A 71 -1.15 -5.98 4.99
CA ALA A 71 -0.16 -6.57 5.89
C ALA A 71 -0.81 -7.35 7.05
N ASN A 72 -1.91 -6.86 7.62
CA ASN A 72 -2.66 -7.57 8.66
C ASN A 72 -3.30 -8.85 8.12
N GLU A 73 -3.89 -8.81 6.92
CA GLU A 73 -4.46 -9.99 6.26
C GLU A 73 -3.37 -11.04 5.98
N MET A 74 -2.17 -10.61 5.54
CA MET A 74 -1.02 -11.51 5.36
C MET A 74 -0.62 -12.18 6.67
N PHE A 75 -0.51 -11.38 7.72
CA PHE A 75 -0.05 -11.83 9.03
C PHE A 75 -1.04 -12.82 9.64
N ASP A 76 -2.34 -12.55 9.50
CA ASP A 76 -3.41 -13.45 9.91
C ASP A 76 -3.31 -14.80 9.20
N ASP A 77 -3.27 -14.78 7.87
CA ASP A 77 -3.20 -15.99 7.05
C ASP A 77 -1.93 -16.81 7.38
N LEU A 78 -0.75 -16.18 7.45
CA LEU A 78 0.50 -16.87 7.78
C LEU A 78 0.51 -17.43 9.20
N THR A 79 -0.04 -16.70 10.17
CA THR A 79 -0.12 -17.18 11.56
C THR A 79 -0.96 -18.45 11.65
N LYS A 80 -2.11 -18.45 10.95
CA LYS A 80 -3.03 -19.59 10.90
C LYS A 80 -2.43 -20.77 10.16
N ILE A 81 -1.81 -20.56 8.99
CA ILE A 81 -1.11 -21.62 8.25
C ILE A 81 0.02 -22.23 9.10
N THR A 82 0.83 -21.41 9.76
CA THR A 82 1.94 -21.90 10.60
C THR A 82 1.42 -22.74 11.76
N LEU A 83 0.32 -22.33 12.39
CA LEU A 83 -0.33 -23.09 13.45
C LEU A 83 -0.91 -24.42 12.93
N ALA A 84 -1.57 -24.39 11.77
CA ALA A 84 -2.17 -25.57 11.15
C ALA A 84 -1.11 -26.62 10.78
N VAL A 85 -0.02 -26.19 10.12
CA VAL A 85 1.10 -27.06 9.74
C VAL A 85 1.87 -27.58 10.96
N GLY A 86 2.10 -26.72 11.96
CA GLY A 86 2.84 -27.09 13.17
C GLY A 86 2.06 -27.98 14.14
N GLY A 87 0.72 -27.99 14.03
CA GLY A 87 -0.14 -28.81 14.89
C GLY A 87 -0.10 -28.41 16.37
N LYS A 88 -0.61 -29.31 17.21
CA LYS A 88 -0.57 -29.19 18.69
C LYS A 88 0.85 -29.02 19.26
N PRO A 89 1.93 -29.64 18.72
CA PRO A 89 3.29 -29.42 19.21
C PRO A 89 3.74 -27.96 19.11
N GLU A 90 3.52 -27.31 17.97
CA GLU A 90 3.85 -25.88 17.80
C GLU A 90 2.98 -24.99 18.70
N LEU A 91 1.70 -25.32 18.87
CA LEU A 91 0.83 -24.62 19.82
C LEU A 91 1.36 -24.72 21.25
N ARG A 92 1.75 -25.92 21.71
CA ARG A 92 2.32 -26.11 23.05
C ARG A 92 3.54 -25.24 23.25
N LYS A 93 4.49 -25.27 22.30
CA LYS A 93 5.71 -24.47 22.38
C LYS A 93 5.41 -22.98 22.55
N ARG A 94 4.42 -22.44 21.84
CA ARG A 94 3.99 -21.04 22.00
C ARG A 94 3.40 -20.77 23.37
N LEU A 95 2.51 -21.63 23.85
CA LEU A 95 1.90 -21.49 25.16
C LEU A 95 2.93 -21.57 26.30
N GLU A 96 3.95 -22.42 26.17
CA GLU A 96 5.02 -22.55 27.16
C GLU A 96 5.90 -21.29 27.21
N VAL A 97 6.18 -20.68 26.06
CA VAL A 97 6.89 -19.39 25.99
C VAL A 97 6.06 -18.26 26.60
N GLU A 98 4.76 -18.19 26.30
CA GLU A 98 3.86 -17.15 26.82
C GLU A 98 3.62 -17.28 28.33
N SER A 99 3.52 -18.51 28.85
CA SER A 99 3.28 -18.78 30.27
C SER A 99 4.57 -18.85 31.11
N GLY A 100 5.75 -18.91 30.47
CA GLY A 100 7.03 -19.00 31.14
C GLY A 100 7.31 -20.37 31.79
N GLY A 101 6.62 -21.43 31.34
CA GLY A 101 6.72 -22.77 31.94
C GLY A 101 5.97 -23.85 31.16
N PRO A 102 6.04 -25.12 31.59
CA PRO A 102 5.34 -26.23 30.94
C PRO A 102 3.82 -26.08 31.03
N VAL A 103 3.12 -26.48 29.96
CA VAL A 103 1.66 -26.38 29.84
C VAL A 103 1.03 -27.77 29.79
N SER A 104 -0.13 -27.94 30.42
CA SER A 104 -0.84 -29.24 30.48
C SER A 104 -1.44 -29.65 29.14
N ASP A 105 -1.62 -30.96 28.94
CA ASP A 105 -2.25 -31.49 27.72
C ASP A 105 -3.69 -31.00 27.55
N GLU A 106 -4.46 -30.94 28.65
CA GLU A 106 -5.83 -30.43 28.64
C GLU A 106 -5.91 -28.97 28.17
N GLU A 107 -4.94 -28.14 28.60
CA GLU A 107 -4.86 -26.76 28.17
C GLU A 107 -4.51 -26.63 26.69
N VAL A 108 -3.59 -27.47 26.18
CA VAL A 108 -3.25 -27.52 24.76
C VAL A 108 -4.47 -27.96 23.93
N GLU A 109 -5.22 -28.97 24.36
CA GLU A 109 -6.44 -29.42 23.66
C GLU A 109 -7.51 -28.33 23.60
N ARG A 110 -7.79 -27.68 24.72
CA ARG A 110 -8.74 -26.57 24.79
C ARG A 110 -8.32 -25.42 23.86
N LYS A 111 -7.04 -25.03 23.91
CA LYS A 111 -6.51 -23.95 23.06
C LYS A 111 -6.46 -24.35 21.59
N TRP A 112 -6.23 -25.62 21.28
CA TRP A 112 -6.28 -26.12 19.91
C TRP A 112 -7.69 -26.01 19.33
N ALA A 113 -8.72 -26.44 20.06
CA ALA A 113 -10.10 -26.29 19.62
C ALA A 113 -10.48 -24.81 19.39
N GLU A 114 -10.07 -23.91 20.30
CA GLU A 114 -10.28 -22.46 20.15
C GLU A 114 -9.54 -21.87 18.93
N LYS A 115 -8.25 -22.20 18.77
CA LYS A 115 -7.39 -21.56 17.76
C LYS A 115 -7.55 -22.14 16.35
N THR A 116 -8.17 -23.30 16.21
CA THR A 116 -8.46 -23.91 14.90
C THR A 116 -9.82 -23.53 14.33
N ASP A 117 -10.67 -22.83 15.10
CA ASP A 117 -11.77 -22.04 14.53
C ASP A 117 -11.21 -20.75 13.93
N PHE A 118 -10.53 -20.89 12.78
CA PHE A 118 -9.86 -19.80 12.10
C PHE A 118 -10.80 -18.68 11.64
N SER A 119 -12.11 -18.95 11.58
CA SER A 119 -13.13 -17.96 11.21
C SER A 119 -13.50 -17.03 12.37
N SER A 120 -13.32 -17.49 13.62
CA SER A 120 -13.74 -16.77 14.82
C SER A 120 -12.85 -15.58 15.20
N TYR A 121 -11.65 -15.48 14.64
CA TYR A 121 -10.68 -14.45 15.01
C TYR A 121 -9.83 -13.95 13.85
N THR A 122 -9.23 -12.78 14.06
CA THR A 122 -8.21 -12.18 13.18
C THR A 122 -6.98 -11.84 14.02
N ALA A 123 -5.84 -12.42 13.69
CA ALA A 123 -4.56 -12.01 14.22
C ALA A 123 -4.13 -10.69 13.56
N LYS A 124 -3.70 -9.72 14.37
CA LYS A 124 -3.22 -8.42 13.90
C LYS A 124 -1.73 -8.33 14.07
N ALA A 125 -1.03 -7.81 13.08
CA ALA A 125 0.38 -7.50 13.21
C ALA A 125 0.55 -6.38 14.25
N PRO A 126 1.61 -6.42 15.08
CA PRO A 126 1.98 -5.30 15.93
C PRO A 126 2.16 -4.01 15.12
N VAL A 127 1.75 -2.86 15.69
CA VAL A 127 1.86 -1.54 15.01
C VAL A 127 3.29 -1.23 14.61
N LEU A 128 4.25 -1.55 15.48
CA LEU A 128 5.67 -1.36 15.25
C LEU A 128 6.18 -2.06 13.98
N HIS A 129 5.61 -3.21 13.62
CA HIS A 129 5.98 -3.90 12.37
C HIS A 129 5.57 -3.09 11.14
N HIS A 130 4.40 -2.45 11.17
CA HIS A 130 3.97 -1.59 10.06
C HIS A 130 4.89 -0.38 9.92
N LEU A 131 5.25 0.27 11.03
CA LEU A 131 6.16 1.41 11.04
C LEU A 131 7.56 1.04 10.54
N ALA A 132 8.12 -0.06 11.04
CA ALA A 132 9.39 -0.58 10.56
C ALA A 132 9.35 -0.94 9.07
N SER A 133 8.24 -1.53 8.60
CA SER A 133 8.05 -1.85 7.19
C SER A 133 7.99 -0.60 6.30
N MET A 134 7.40 0.50 6.79
CA MET A 134 7.41 1.78 6.08
C MET A 134 8.80 2.39 6.06
N ALA A 135 9.48 2.46 7.21
CA ALA A 135 10.81 3.06 7.33
C ALA A 135 11.83 2.37 6.41
N SER A 136 11.79 1.04 6.34
CA SER A 136 12.64 0.25 5.44
C SER A 136 12.15 0.27 3.98
N GLY A 137 10.83 0.30 3.76
CA GLY A 137 10.23 0.20 2.42
C GLY A 137 10.32 1.49 1.60
N ILE A 138 10.27 2.67 2.23
CA ILE A 138 10.27 3.95 1.51
C ILE A 138 11.57 4.14 0.69
N PRO A 139 12.78 3.95 1.24
CA PRO A 139 14.01 4.07 0.46
C PRO A 139 14.05 3.10 -0.73
N THR A 140 13.72 1.82 -0.51
CA THR A 140 13.70 0.82 -1.58
C THR A 140 12.69 1.14 -2.67
N ALA A 141 11.48 1.58 -2.28
CA ALA A 141 10.46 2.01 -3.23
C ALA A 141 10.92 3.24 -4.02
N ALA A 142 11.55 4.22 -3.37
CA ALA A 142 12.08 5.41 -4.03
C ALA A 142 13.15 5.04 -5.06
N ASP A 143 14.06 4.11 -4.73
CA ASP A 143 15.08 3.63 -5.66
C ASP A 143 14.47 2.97 -6.91
N VAL A 144 13.43 2.16 -6.74
CA VAL A 144 12.67 1.58 -7.86
C VAL A 144 12.03 2.67 -8.72
N LEU A 145 11.46 3.71 -8.11
CA LEU A 145 10.85 4.84 -8.84
C LEU A 145 11.89 5.71 -9.56
N MET A 146 13.09 5.85 -9.01
CA MET A 146 14.20 6.59 -9.62
C MET A 146 14.71 5.95 -10.91
N GLN A 147 14.65 4.62 -11.01
CA GLN A 147 15.06 3.86 -12.20
C GLN A 147 14.09 4.01 -13.38
N ARG A 148 12.89 4.56 -13.14
CA ARG A 148 11.84 4.74 -14.15
C ARG A 148 12.04 6.03 -14.95
N GLY A 149 11.55 6.03 -16.19
CA GLY A 149 11.40 7.26 -16.97
C GLY A 149 10.20 8.07 -16.51
N TRP A 150 10.35 9.39 -16.35
CA TRP A 150 9.29 10.24 -15.84
C TRP A 150 8.64 11.04 -16.96
N VAL A 151 7.34 10.85 -17.14
CA VAL A 151 6.53 11.52 -18.16
C VAL A 151 5.58 12.48 -17.48
N LEU A 152 5.72 13.77 -17.78
CA LEU A 152 4.84 14.81 -17.27
C LEU A 152 3.72 15.12 -18.26
N TYR A 153 2.50 15.21 -17.74
CA TYR A 153 1.32 15.64 -18.49
C TYR A 153 0.71 16.89 -17.85
N ARG A 154 0.53 17.95 -18.64
CA ARG A 154 -0.09 19.22 -18.22
C ARG A 154 -1.39 19.45 -18.96
N PHE A 155 -2.52 19.23 -18.31
CA PHE A 155 -3.85 19.37 -18.89
C PHE A 155 -4.31 20.83 -18.85
N LYS A 156 -4.76 21.38 -19.99
CA LYS A 156 -5.31 22.75 -20.05
C LYS A 156 -6.80 22.81 -19.77
N ARG A 157 -7.55 21.80 -20.22
CA ARG A 157 -9.03 21.78 -20.20
C ARG A 157 -9.63 20.68 -19.34
N LYS A 158 -8.90 19.59 -19.12
CA LYS A 158 -9.37 18.47 -18.31
C LYS A 158 -8.77 18.57 -16.93
N ALA A 159 -9.58 18.22 -15.94
CA ALA A 159 -9.16 18.15 -14.55
C ALA A 159 -8.97 16.70 -14.13
N LEU A 160 -8.13 16.52 -13.12
CA LEU A 160 -7.81 15.24 -12.52
C LEU A 160 -8.45 15.12 -11.14
N ILE A 161 -8.86 13.90 -10.79
CA ILE A 161 -9.17 13.55 -9.42
C ILE A 161 -7.92 13.08 -8.68
N THR A 162 -8.01 13.07 -7.35
CA THR A 162 -7.12 12.29 -6.48
C THR A 162 -7.96 11.43 -5.54
N SER A 163 -7.33 10.60 -4.72
CA SER A 163 -8.02 9.72 -3.77
C SER A 163 -7.22 9.58 -2.48
N ASP A 164 -7.77 8.83 -1.53
CA ASP A 164 -7.02 8.38 -0.35
C ASP A 164 -5.85 7.44 -0.67
N HIS A 165 -5.73 7.00 -1.94
CA HIS A 165 -4.66 6.16 -2.48
C HIS A 165 -4.13 6.75 -3.81
N PRO A 166 -3.43 7.89 -3.75
CA PRO A 166 -3.14 8.71 -4.93
C PRO A 166 -2.12 8.06 -5.90
N VAL A 167 -1.33 7.10 -5.43
CA VAL A 167 -0.38 6.37 -6.26
C VAL A 167 -1.06 5.16 -6.90
N THR A 168 -1.25 5.21 -8.20
CA THR A 168 -1.88 4.13 -8.96
C THR A 168 -0.85 3.31 -9.74
N LEU A 169 -0.97 1.99 -9.67
CA LEU A 169 -0.16 1.07 -10.46
C LEU A 169 -0.89 0.67 -11.75
N VAL A 170 -0.20 0.79 -12.87
CA VAL A 170 -0.68 0.35 -14.18
C VAL A 170 -0.14 -1.04 -14.46
N ARG A 171 -1.06 -2.00 -14.60
CA ARG A 171 -0.75 -3.37 -15.02
C ARG A 171 -0.27 -3.39 -16.47
N ASP A 172 0.73 -4.23 -16.77
CA ASP A 172 1.05 -4.56 -18.16
C ASP A 172 -0.05 -5.49 -18.71
N PRO A 173 -0.73 -5.13 -19.81
CA PRO A 173 -1.83 -5.93 -20.36
C PRO A 173 -1.39 -7.34 -20.80
N ARG A 174 -0.08 -7.57 -20.97
CA ARG A 174 0.48 -8.88 -21.34
C ARG A 174 0.74 -9.77 -20.12
N THR A 175 0.69 -9.22 -18.91
CA THR A 175 0.93 -9.97 -17.68
C THR A 175 -0.35 -10.67 -17.23
N PRO A 176 -0.30 -11.98 -16.90
CA PRO A 176 -1.47 -12.71 -16.42
C PRO A 176 -2.15 -12.00 -15.25
N THR A 177 -3.49 -12.01 -15.24
CA THR A 177 -4.30 -11.27 -14.25
C THR A 177 -4.10 -11.75 -12.82
N TRP A 178 -3.78 -13.04 -12.63
CA TRP A 178 -3.48 -13.64 -11.34
C TRP A 178 -2.14 -13.17 -10.75
N LEU A 179 -1.20 -12.69 -11.57
CA LEU A 179 0.05 -12.16 -11.07
C LEU A 179 -0.20 -10.78 -10.44
N GLY A 180 0.25 -10.59 -9.21
CA GLY A 180 0.15 -9.30 -8.51
C GLY A 180 0.92 -8.19 -9.23
N VAL A 181 0.45 -6.95 -9.06
CA VAL A 181 1.15 -5.74 -9.56
C VAL A 181 1.71 -4.98 -8.37
N GLY A 182 3.04 -4.79 -8.37
CA GLY A 182 3.76 -4.00 -7.39
C GLY A 182 4.63 -2.94 -8.07
N LEU A 183 5.31 -2.10 -7.29
CA LEU A 183 6.16 -1.03 -7.83
C LEU A 183 7.26 -1.54 -8.77
N ALA A 184 7.79 -2.74 -8.56
CA ALA A 184 8.81 -3.31 -9.43
C ALA A 184 8.21 -3.90 -10.74
N THR A 185 6.98 -4.42 -10.69
CA THR A 185 6.35 -5.13 -11.82
C THR A 185 5.35 -4.29 -12.60
N ALA A 186 4.98 -3.10 -12.11
CA ALA A 186 4.06 -2.20 -12.78
C ALA A 186 4.63 -1.69 -14.11
N HIS A 187 3.79 -1.68 -15.14
CA HIS A 187 4.11 -1.09 -16.44
C HIS A 187 4.31 0.43 -16.33
N ALA A 188 3.49 1.07 -15.49
CA ALA A 188 3.68 2.46 -15.09
C ALA A 188 3.16 2.71 -13.67
N VAL A 189 3.64 3.78 -13.05
CA VAL A 189 3.13 4.33 -11.79
C VAL A 189 2.59 5.73 -12.09
N VAL A 190 1.37 6.02 -11.69
CA VAL A 190 0.70 7.31 -11.96
C VAL A 190 0.38 7.99 -10.64
N ILE A 191 0.66 9.29 -10.54
CA ILE A 191 0.27 10.13 -9.42
C ILE A 191 -0.20 11.50 -9.93
N PRO A 192 -1.40 11.97 -9.54
CA PRO A 192 -1.80 13.36 -9.76
C PRO A 192 -0.97 14.26 -8.84
N LEU A 193 -0.31 15.28 -9.40
CA LEU A 193 0.46 16.28 -8.65
C LEU A 193 -0.38 17.51 -8.31
N ASP A 194 -1.36 17.82 -9.17
CA ASP A 194 -2.38 18.85 -8.99
C ASP A 194 -3.61 18.51 -9.88
N ARG A 195 -4.71 19.26 -9.76
CA ARG A 195 -5.93 19.13 -10.58
C ARG A 195 -5.69 19.17 -12.08
N ARG A 196 -4.51 19.60 -12.56
CA ARG A 196 -4.14 19.67 -13.99
C ARG A 196 -2.79 19.07 -14.34
N VAL A 197 -2.07 18.49 -13.39
CA VAL A 197 -0.72 17.96 -13.63
C VAL A 197 -0.65 16.52 -13.12
N ALA A 198 -0.23 15.60 -13.99
CA ALA A 198 0.02 14.22 -13.63
C ALA A 198 1.46 13.83 -13.95
N LEU A 199 2.04 13.03 -13.04
CA LEU A 199 3.31 12.35 -13.26
C LEU A 199 3.05 10.88 -13.53
N MET A 200 3.57 10.39 -14.64
CA MET A 200 3.59 8.97 -14.98
C MET A 200 5.04 8.48 -15.03
N MET A 201 5.40 7.55 -14.15
CA MET A 201 6.69 6.89 -14.13
C MET A 201 6.58 5.58 -14.93
N SER A 202 7.16 5.54 -16.13
CA SER A 202 7.08 4.40 -17.07
C SER A 202 8.01 3.26 -16.66
N THR A 203 8.17 2.25 -17.51
CA THR A 203 9.22 1.24 -17.33
C THR A 203 10.62 1.86 -17.33
N PRO A 204 11.62 1.21 -16.71
CA PRO A 204 13.03 1.62 -16.78
C PRO A 204 13.57 1.74 -18.21
N GLY A 205 14.61 2.56 -18.38
CA GLY A 205 15.27 2.80 -19.67
C GLY A 205 14.56 3.81 -20.58
N ILE A 206 13.40 4.31 -20.16
CA ILE A 206 12.70 5.40 -20.84
C ILE A 206 13.24 6.75 -20.34
N PRO A 207 13.59 7.71 -21.21
CA PRO A 207 14.01 9.04 -20.75
C PRO A 207 12.83 9.88 -20.27
N ASP A 208 13.14 10.85 -19.43
CA ASP A 208 12.21 11.86 -18.98
C ASP A 208 11.72 12.74 -20.13
N ARG A 209 10.44 13.11 -20.11
CA ARG A 209 9.84 13.92 -21.17
C ARG A 209 8.51 14.53 -20.76
N VAL A 210 8.12 15.58 -21.47
CA VAL A 210 6.73 16.05 -21.48
C VAL A 210 6.01 15.39 -22.65
N LYS A 211 4.77 14.97 -22.44
CA LYS A 211 3.91 14.50 -23.54
C LYS A 211 2.61 15.32 -23.61
N PRO A 212 2.08 15.55 -24.83
CA PRO A 212 0.81 16.24 -24.97
C PRO A 212 -0.30 15.44 -24.28
N PRO A 213 -1.16 16.07 -23.46
CA PRO A 213 -2.29 15.41 -22.84
C PRO A 213 -3.40 15.15 -23.87
N SER A 214 -4.30 14.23 -23.55
CA SER A 214 -5.56 14.04 -24.28
C SER A 214 -6.74 13.88 -23.33
N ALA A 215 -7.96 14.05 -23.82
CA ALA A 215 -9.16 13.80 -23.03
C ALA A 215 -9.27 12.32 -22.60
N ALA A 216 -8.90 11.40 -23.50
CA ALA A 216 -8.87 9.96 -23.20
C ALA A 216 -7.87 9.63 -22.08
N LEU A 217 -6.70 10.28 -22.08
CA LEU A 217 -5.70 10.08 -21.03
C LEU A 217 -6.16 10.63 -19.68
N ALA A 218 -6.80 11.80 -19.65
CA ALA A 218 -7.39 12.33 -18.42
C ALA A 218 -8.45 11.38 -17.85
N TRP A 219 -9.31 10.84 -18.72
CA TRP A 219 -10.31 9.87 -18.32
C TRP A 219 -9.68 8.59 -17.78
N ASP A 220 -8.66 8.02 -18.45
CA ASP A 220 -7.96 6.83 -17.97
C ASP A 220 -7.30 7.07 -16.60
N PHE A 221 -6.65 8.21 -16.40
CA PHE A 221 -6.05 8.58 -15.10
C PHE A 221 -7.09 8.74 -14.00
N ASN A 222 -8.24 9.35 -14.31
CA ASN A 222 -9.33 9.47 -13.35
C ASN A 222 -9.96 8.11 -13.05
N GLN A 223 -10.25 7.29 -14.05
CA GLN A 223 -10.80 5.95 -13.84
C GLN A 223 -9.88 5.09 -12.96
N ARG A 224 -8.57 5.19 -13.17
CA ARG A 224 -7.55 4.52 -12.34
C ARG A 224 -7.51 5.03 -10.91
N SER A 225 -7.53 6.35 -10.71
CA SER A 225 -7.51 6.97 -9.38
C SER A 225 -8.79 6.69 -8.59
N ALA A 226 -9.94 6.58 -9.27
CA ALA A 226 -11.18 6.14 -8.66
C ALA A 226 -11.10 4.66 -8.26
N TYR A 227 -10.55 3.80 -9.12
CA TYR A 227 -10.37 2.38 -8.83
C TYR A 227 -9.33 2.10 -7.73
N SER A 228 -8.35 2.99 -7.55
CA SER A 228 -7.37 2.91 -6.46
C SER A 228 -7.95 3.32 -5.10
N ALA A 229 -9.02 4.12 -5.08
CA ALA A 229 -9.64 4.61 -3.86
C ALA A 229 -10.15 3.46 -2.98
N ARG A 230 -10.22 3.71 -1.66
CA ARG A 230 -10.85 2.78 -0.70
C ARG A 230 -12.00 3.42 0.04
N SER A 231 -11.83 4.69 0.42
CA SER A 231 -12.81 5.41 1.22
C SER A 231 -13.35 6.62 0.49
N ALA A 232 -12.49 7.35 -0.24
CA ALA A 232 -12.85 8.63 -0.81
C ALA A 232 -12.09 8.96 -2.09
N VAL A 233 -12.77 9.71 -2.96
CA VAL A 233 -12.23 10.38 -4.14
C VAL A 233 -12.44 11.88 -3.95
N PHE A 234 -11.46 12.67 -4.39
CA PHE A 234 -11.47 14.12 -4.23
C PHE A 234 -11.28 14.81 -5.58
N HIS A 235 -11.97 15.93 -5.78
CA HIS A 235 -11.75 16.85 -6.88
C HIS A 235 -11.95 18.29 -6.43
N HIS A 236 -11.42 19.23 -7.21
CA HIS A 236 -11.66 20.65 -6.98
C HIS A 236 -13.14 20.98 -7.24
N PRO A 237 -13.81 21.81 -6.42
CA PRO A 237 -15.24 22.12 -6.57
C PRO A 237 -15.61 22.74 -7.93
N ASP A 238 -14.69 23.52 -8.51
CA ASP A 238 -14.90 24.16 -9.82
C ASP A 238 -14.76 23.21 -11.03
N ASP A 239 -14.37 21.95 -10.81
CA ASP A 239 -14.18 20.98 -11.88
C ASP A 239 -15.18 19.82 -11.76
N THR A 240 -15.50 19.18 -12.89
CA THR A 240 -16.37 17.99 -12.95
C THR A 240 -15.65 16.76 -13.51
N PRO A 241 -14.48 16.35 -12.96
CA PRO A 241 -13.66 15.28 -13.52
C PRO A 241 -14.25 13.88 -13.32
N LEU A 242 -15.31 13.76 -12.50
CA LEU A 242 -16.03 12.51 -12.24
C LEU A 242 -17.07 12.15 -13.30
N VAL A 243 -17.40 13.06 -14.23
CA VAL A 243 -18.36 12.76 -15.30
C VAL A 243 -17.83 11.61 -16.16
N GLY A 244 -18.55 10.49 -16.16
CA GLY A 244 -18.17 9.27 -16.88
C GLY A 244 -17.11 8.41 -16.19
N VAL A 245 -16.76 8.69 -14.93
CA VAL A 245 -15.88 7.86 -14.11
C VAL A 245 -16.74 6.89 -13.29
N GLU A 246 -16.44 5.60 -13.37
CA GLU A 246 -17.10 4.57 -12.58
C GLU A 246 -16.41 4.41 -11.23
N LEU A 247 -17.17 4.50 -10.13
CA LEU A 247 -16.66 4.27 -8.79
C LEU A 247 -16.69 2.77 -8.46
N PRO A 248 -15.59 2.19 -7.95
CA PRO A 248 -15.59 0.78 -7.57
C PRO A 248 -16.47 0.54 -6.34
N PRO A 249 -16.96 -0.70 -6.12
CA PRO A 249 -17.55 -1.06 -4.85
C PRO A 249 -16.51 -0.95 -3.72
N LYS A 250 -16.99 -0.74 -2.49
CA LYS A 250 -16.12 -0.70 -1.32
C LYS A 250 -15.39 -2.04 -1.18
N ARG A 251 -14.06 -1.99 -1.13
CA ARG A 251 -13.24 -3.18 -0.90
C ARG A 251 -13.22 -3.51 0.59
N THR A 252 -13.54 -4.75 0.91
CA THR A 252 -13.49 -5.30 2.27
C THR A 252 -12.23 -6.10 2.53
N ARG A 253 -11.51 -6.48 1.47
CA ARG A 253 -10.27 -7.27 1.52
C ARG A 253 -9.24 -6.74 0.52
N GLU A 254 -7.98 -6.67 0.93
CA GLU A 254 -6.88 -6.22 0.07
C GLU A 254 -6.13 -7.38 -0.59
N MET A 255 -6.04 -8.51 0.09
CA MET A 255 -5.33 -9.69 -0.36
C MET A 255 -6.19 -10.95 -0.38
N TRP A 256 -5.90 -11.83 -1.32
CA TRP A 256 -6.48 -13.16 -1.41
C TRP A 256 -5.35 -14.18 -1.25
N SER A 257 -5.48 -15.08 -0.27
CA SER A 257 -4.63 -16.27 -0.18
C SER A 257 -5.22 -17.37 -1.04
N SER A 258 -4.37 -18.10 -1.76
CA SER A 258 -4.77 -19.29 -2.52
C SER A 258 -4.92 -20.53 -1.64
N HIS A 259 -4.49 -20.49 -0.39
CA HIS A 259 -4.52 -21.62 0.55
C HIS A 259 -5.39 -21.28 1.75
N ASN A 260 -6.28 -22.20 2.13
CA ASN A 260 -7.06 -22.12 3.34
C ASN A 260 -6.32 -22.85 4.48
N PRO A 261 -6.06 -22.21 5.64
CA PRO A 261 -5.46 -22.89 6.79
C PRO A 261 -6.17 -24.20 7.20
N GLU A 262 -7.48 -24.32 6.96
CA GLU A 262 -8.25 -25.54 7.25
C GLU A 262 -7.79 -26.76 6.44
N ASP A 263 -7.30 -26.55 5.21
CA ASP A 263 -6.81 -27.62 4.33
C ASP A 263 -5.65 -28.39 4.96
N PHE A 264 -4.86 -27.72 5.81
CA PHE A 264 -3.70 -28.31 6.50
C PHE A 264 -4.08 -29.07 7.77
N ILE A 265 -5.28 -28.84 8.33
CA ILE A 265 -5.79 -29.56 9.50
C ILE A 265 -6.64 -30.75 9.07
N ARG A 266 -7.36 -30.63 7.94
CA ARG A 266 -8.27 -31.64 7.41
C ARG A 266 -7.89 -31.99 5.96
N PRO A 267 -6.85 -32.82 5.74
CA PRO A 267 -6.32 -33.08 4.40
C PRO A 267 -7.31 -33.75 3.42
N GLU A 268 -8.47 -34.23 3.89
CA GLU A 268 -9.49 -34.89 3.06
C GLU A 268 -10.73 -34.03 2.73
N SER A 269 -10.74 -32.73 3.10
CA SER A 269 -11.86 -31.86 2.69
C SER A 269 -11.67 -31.47 1.21
N PRO A 270 -12.70 -31.57 0.34
CA PRO A 270 -12.59 -31.11 -1.03
C PRO A 270 -12.29 -29.60 -1.05
N PRO A 271 -11.44 -29.12 -1.98
CA PRO A 271 -11.06 -27.72 -2.01
C PRO A 271 -12.28 -26.83 -2.30
N GLY A 272 -12.64 -26.00 -1.33
CA GLY A 272 -13.65 -24.94 -1.45
C GLY A 272 -15.10 -25.43 -1.57
N ALA A 273 -15.82 -25.37 -0.44
CA ALA A 273 -17.28 -25.24 -0.43
C ALA A 273 -17.65 -23.80 -0.03
#